data_AF-A0A2S7ENN2-F1
#
_entry.id   AF-A0A2S7ENN2-F1
#
_cell.length_a   1.000
_cell.length_b   1.000
_cell.length_c   1.000
_cell.angle_alpha   90.00
_cell.angle_beta   90.00
_cell.angle_gamma   90.00
#
_symmetry.space_group_name_H-M   'P 1'
#
loop_
_entity.id
_entity.type
_entity.pdbx_description
1 polymer ?
#
loop_
_entity_poly.entity_id
_entity_poly.type
_entity_poly.pdbx_seq_one_letter_code
_entity_poly.pdbx_strand_id
1 'polypeptide(L)'
;MTKLEERIDSTAARLAQLKNQQRLKDQAQAAREKKAKRRAQAKTLAQLSRQEDAHRKIVLGGLVIASDADGWDPAEIVGALLFMAERMSGQPGLLEQCRRKGMQHLAAREAMREKSRS
;
A
#
# COMPACT_ATOMS: atom_id res chain seq x y z
N MET A 1 36.32 58.02 15.57
CA MET A 1 36.26 56.59 15.87
C MET A 1 37.66 56.03 15.87
N THR A 2 38.01 55.24 16.88
CA THR A 2 39.35 54.63 17.00
C THR A 2 39.47 53.46 16.02
N LYS A 3 40.68 53.17 15.51
CA LYS A 3 40.95 52.00 14.63
C LYS A 3 40.50 50.66 15.24
N LEU A 4 40.30 50.61 16.56
CA LEU A 4 39.79 49.45 17.28
C LEU A 4 38.29 49.26 17.09
N GLU A 5 37.50 50.34 17.08
CA GLU A 5 36.05 50.31 16.87
C GLU A 5 35.70 49.79 15.47
N GLU A 6 36.38 50.27 14.42
CA GLU A 6 36.18 49.79 13.04
C GLU A 6 36.51 48.30 12.86
N ARG A 7 37.49 47.78 13.61
CA ARG A 7 37.84 46.35 13.62
C ARG A 7 36.80 45.51 14.36
N ILE A 8 36.17 46.06 15.41
CA ILE A 8 35.09 45.39 16.14
C ILE A 8 33.83 45.32 15.25
N ASP A 9 33.47 46.41 14.57
CA ASP A 9 32.30 46.43 13.70
C ASP A 9 32.45 45.52 12.48
N SER A 10 33.63 45.53 11.84
CA SER A 10 33.90 44.65 10.69
C SER A 10 33.93 43.16 11.08
N THR A 11 34.43 42.81 12.27
CA THR A 11 34.39 41.43 12.76
C THR A 11 32.98 41.00 13.16
N ALA A 12 32.19 41.90 13.75
CA ALA A 12 30.77 41.65 14.05
C ALA A 12 29.95 41.42 12.77
N ALA A 13 30.17 42.23 11.71
CA ALA A 13 29.53 42.06 10.42
C ALA A 13 29.90 40.73 9.75
N ARG A 14 31.18 40.34 9.81
CA ARG A 14 31.67 39.06 9.28
C ARG A 14 31.10 37.85 10.04
N LEU A 15 31.00 37.95 11.37
CA LEU A 15 30.35 36.93 12.20
C LEU A 15 28.87 36.77 11.83
N ALA A 16 28.15 37.88 11.64
CA ALA A 16 26.74 37.86 11.24
C ALA A 16 26.56 37.23 9.85
N GLN A 17 27.44 37.53 8.89
CA GLN A 17 27.44 36.93 7.56
C GLN A 17 27.67 35.41 7.62
N LEU A 18 28.65 34.95 8.40
CA LEU A 18 28.94 33.53 8.58
C LEU A 18 27.78 32.79 9.25
N LYS A 19 27.15 33.38 10.28
CA LYS A 19 25.96 32.82 10.93
C LYS A 19 24.78 32.69 9.96
N ASN A 20 24.56 33.69 9.11
CA ASN A 20 23.51 33.64 8.08
C ASN A 20 23.80 32.57 7.03
N GLN A 21 25.05 32.44 6.57
CA GLN A 21 25.44 31.36 5.65
C GLN A 21 25.25 29.98 6.27
N GLN A 22 25.62 29.80 7.54
CA GLN A 22 25.42 28.54 8.25
C GLN A 22 23.93 28.22 8.38
N ARG A 23 23.10 29.20 8.77
CA ARG A 23 21.64 29.02 8.86
C ARG A 23 21.03 28.60 7.53
N LEU A 24 21.46 29.20 6.41
CA LEU A 24 20.99 28.83 5.08
C LEU A 24 21.40 27.40 4.70
N LYS A 25 22.62 26.98 5.05
CA LYS A 25 23.08 25.60 4.84
C LYS A 25 22.27 24.61 5.66
N ASP A 26 22.06 24.90 6.94
CA ASP A 26 21.27 24.04 7.84
C ASP A 26 19.81 23.93 7.37
N GLN A 27 19.22 25.03 6.93
CA GLN A 27 17.88 25.04 6.33
C GLN A 27 17.81 24.22 5.03
N ALA A 28 18.80 24.34 4.15
CA ALA A 28 18.86 23.57 2.92
C ALA A 28 19.03 22.06 3.20
N GLN A 29 19.85 21.70 4.19
CA GLN A 29 20.03 20.32 4.62
C GLN A 29 18.75 19.75 5.24
N ALA A 30 18.12 20.47 6.18
CA ALA A 30 16.86 20.07 6.77
C ALA A 30 15.73 19.91 5.71
N ALA A 31 15.70 20.78 4.69
CA ALA A 31 14.75 20.67 3.60
C ALA A 31 15.00 19.42 2.74
N ARG A 32 16.28 19.11 2.43
CA ARG A 32 16.67 17.88 1.72
C ARG A 32 16.29 16.63 2.49
N GLU A 33 16.57 16.60 3.80
CA GLU A 33 16.22 15.48 4.67
C GLU A 33 14.71 15.27 4.77
N LYS A 34 13.93 16.35 4.94
CA LYS A 34 12.45 16.27 4.92
C LYS A 34 11.93 15.74 3.59
N LYS A 35 12.48 16.20 2.47
CA LYS A 35 12.10 15.71 1.13
C LYS A 35 12.45 14.22 0.96
N ALA A 36 13.63 13.81 1.42
CA ALA A 36 14.06 12.42 1.39
C ALA A 36 13.14 11.52 2.23
N LYS A 37 12.82 11.94 3.47
CA LYS A 37 11.88 11.23 4.36
C LYS A 37 10.49 11.08 3.73
N ARG A 38 9.93 12.16 3.16
CA ARG A 38 8.64 12.12 2.46
C ARG A 38 8.66 11.17 1.26
N ARG A 39 9.73 11.18 0.46
CA ARG A 39 9.89 10.27 -0.68
C ARG A 39 10.00 8.82 -0.24
N ALA A 40 10.74 8.55 0.83
CA ALA A 40 10.84 7.22 1.40
C ALA A 40 9.47 6.72 1.87
N GLN A 41 8.75 7.51 2.67
CA GLN A 41 7.40 7.18 3.15
C GLN A 41 6.42 6.91 2.00
N ALA A 42 6.39 7.76 0.97
CA ALA A 42 5.53 7.56 -0.19
C ALA A 42 5.87 6.28 -0.95
N LYS A 43 7.17 5.93 -1.08
CA LYS A 43 7.61 4.68 -1.69
C LYS A 43 7.14 3.47 -0.87
N THR A 44 7.28 3.52 0.46
CA THR A 44 6.83 2.43 1.35
C THR A 44 5.32 2.22 1.25
N LEU A 45 4.54 3.30 1.29
CA LEU A 45 3.07 3.23 1.13
C LEU A 45 2.66 2.64 -0.22
N ALA A 46 3.32 3.08 -1.31
CA ALA A 46 3.05 2.53 -2.64
C ALA A 46 3.41 1.04 -2.74
N GLN A 47 4.47 0.59 -2.07
CA GLN A 47 4.85 -0.82 -2.04
C GLN A 47 3.83 -1.66 -1.25
N LEU A 48 3.39 -1.19 -0.09
CA LEU A 48 2.36 -1.85 0.72
C LEU A 48 1.06 -1.98 -0.06
N SER A 49 0.59 -0.90 -0.68
CA SER A 49 -0.63 -0.93 -1.50
C SER A 49 -0.54 -1.92 -2.68
N ARG A 50 0.63 -2.00 -3.33
CA ARG A 50 0.87 -3.00 -4.40
C ARG A 50 0.89 -4.42 -3.87
N GLN A 51 1.45 -4.64 -2.67
CA GLN A 51 1.46 -5.95 -2.03
C GLN A 51 0.04 -6.39 -1.66
N GLU A 52 -0.77 -5.49 -1.13
CA GLU A 52 -2.19 -5.75 -0.82
C GLU A 52 -2.98 -6.09 -2.08
N ASP A 53 -2.81 -5.31 -3.16
CA ASP A 53 -3.48 -5.57 -4.43
C ASP A 53 -3.02 -6.89 -5.06
N ALA A 54 -1.71 -7.18 -5.04
CA ALA A 54 -1.18 -8.46 -5.51
C ALA A 54 -1.73 -9.63 -4.68
N HIS A 55 -1.75 -9.51 -3.36
CA HIS A 55 -2.31 -10.52 -2.47
C HIS A 55 -3.80 -10.75 -2.78
N ARG A 56 -4.59 -9.68 -2.92
CA ARG A 56 -6.00 -9.75 -3.28
C ARG A 56 -6.21 -10.49 -4.61
N LYS A 57 -5.39 -10.18 -5.63
CA LYS A 57 -5.44 -10.84 -6.95
C LYS A 57 -5.10 -12.32 -6.85
N ILE A 58 -4.08 -12.68 -6.08
CA ILE A 58 -3.68 -14.08 -5.85
C ILE A 58 -4.80 -14.84 -5.17
N VAL A 59 -5.39 -14.27 -4.11
CA VAL A 59 -6.52 -14.90 -3.40
C VAL A 59 -7.71 -15.09 -4.34
N LEU A 60 -8.09 -14.06 -5.10
CA LEU A 60 -9.21 -14.14 -6.03
C LEU A 60 -8.98 -15.20 -7.12
N GLY A 61 -7.79 -15.23 -7.73
CA GLY A 61 -7.43 -16.26 -8.70
C GLY A 61 -7.44 -17.67 -8.08
N GLY A 62 -6.96 -17.79 -6.85
CA GLY A 62 -7.02 -19.03 -6.08
C GLY A 62 -8.45 -19.52 -5.84
N LEU A 63 -9.41 -18.62 -5.64
CA LEU A 63 -10.83 -18.95 -5.50
C LEU A 63 -11.45 -19.42 -6.82
N VAL A 64 -11.09 -18.79 -7.95
CA VAL A 64 -11.55 -19.21 -9.29
C VAL A 64 -11.09 -20.63 -9.61
N ILE A 65 -9.82 -20.95 -9.32
CA ILE A 65 -9.28 -22.31 -9.44
C ILE A 65 -9.94 -23.24 -8.40
N ALA A 66 -10.27 -22.73 -7.22
CA ALA A 66 -10.94 -23.54 -6.20
C ALA A 66 -12.34 -23.98 -6.63
N SER A 67 -13.04 -23.15 -7.41
CA SER A 67 -14.37 -23.43 -7.96
C SER A 67 -14.36 -24.13 -9.32
N ASP A 68 -13.20 -24.62 -9.79
CA ASP A 68 -13.02 -25.25 -11.11
C ASP A 68 -13.50 -24.36 -12.28
N ALA A 69 -13.35 -23.04 -12.12
CA ALA A 69 -13.75 -22.02 -13.10
C ALA A 69 -12.54 -21.39 -13.82
N ASP A 70 -11.34 -21.96 -13.66
CA ASP A 70 -10.10 -21.46 -14.28
C ASP A 70 -10.03 -21.71 -15.79
N GLY A 71 -10.86 -22.61 -16.31
CA GLY A 71 -11.05 -22.82 -17.75
C GLY A 71 -12.10 -21.89 -18.40
N TRP A 72 -12.83 -21.11 -17.61
CA TRP A 72 -13.84 -20.19 -18.13
C TRP A 72 -13.19 -18.92 -18.66
N ASP A 73 -13.79 -18.33 -19.69
CA ASP A 73 -13.34 -17.03 -20.18
C ASP A 73 -13.75 -15.91 -19.21
N PRO A 74 -13.09 -14.73 -19.28
CA PRO A 74 -13.39 -13.63 -18.36
C PRO A 74 -14.86 -13.16 -18.38
N ALA A 75 -15.54 -13.21 -19.52
CA ALA A 75 -16.93 -12.81 -19.64
C ALA A 75 -17.87 -13.84 -19.00
N GLU A 76 -17.56 -15.14 -19.11
CA GLU A 76 -18.31 -16.21 -18.44
C GLU A 76 -18.24 -16.07 -16.91
N ILE A 77 -17.03 -15.85 -16.37
CA ILE A 77 -16.82 -15.64 -14.92
C ILE A 77 -17.61 -14.41 -14.44
N VAL A 78 -17.46 -13.28 -15.14
CA VAL A 78 -18.16 -12.05 -14.77
C VAL A 78 -19.68 -12.23 -14.89
N GLY A 79 -20.16 -12.84 -15.97
CA GLY A 79 -21.58 -13.10 -16.20
C GLY A 79 -22.19 -13.96 -15.11
N ALA A 80 -21.52 -15.04 -14.69
CA ALA A 80 -21.99 -15.90 -13.60
C ALA A 80 -22.05 -15.16 -12.25
N LEU A 81 -21.05 -14.31 -11.95
CA LEU A 81 -21.04 -13.52 -10.73
C LEU A 81 -22.16 -12.48 -10.71
N LEU A 82 -22.40 -11.80 -11.83
CA LEU A 82 -23.51 -10.84 -11.97
C LEU A 82 -24.86 -11.53 -11.81
N PHE A 83 -25.05 -12.66 -12.50
CA PHE A 83 -26.28 -13.44 -12.40
C PHE A 83 -26.56 -13.89 -10.96
N MET A 84 -25.54 -14.35 -10.24
CA MET A 84 -25.68 -14.71 -8.83
C MET A 84 -25.95 -13.51 -7.93
N ALA A 85 -25.29 -12.37 -8.17
CA ALA A 85 -25.51 -11.14 -7.40
C ALA A 85 -26.96 -10.64 -7.56
N GLU A 86 -27.48 -10.63 -8.78
CA GLU A 86 -28.87 -10.29 -9.08
C GLU A 86 -29.82 -11.24 -8.34
N ARG A 87 -29.61 -12.56 -8.45
CA ARG A 87 -30.43 -13.56 -7.77
C ARG A 87 -30.42 -13.39 -6.25
N MET A 88 -29.27 -13.07 -5.67
CA MET A 88 -29.10 -12.86 -4.22
C MET A 88 -29.79 -11.60 -3.72
N SER A 89 -29.88 -10.54 -4.54
CA SER A 89 -30.63 -9.34 -4.20
C SER A 89 -32.15 -9.60 -4.11
N GLY A 90 -32.66 -10.53 -4.93
CA GLY A 90 -34.08 -10.88 -4.99
C GLY A 90 -34.54 -11.96 -4.00
N GLN A 91 -33.62 -12.66 -3.32
CA GLN A 91 -33.94 -13.81 -2.45
C GLN A 91 -33.26 -13.70 -1.08
N PRO A 92 -33.97 -13.19 -0.06
CA PRO A 92 -33.48 -13.18 1.32
C PRO A 92 -33.08 -14.59 1.77
N GLY A 93 -31.84 -14.75 2.25
CA GLY A 93 -31.29 -16.02 2.71
C GLY A 93 -30.42 -16.77 1.70
N LEU A 94 -30.48 -16.43 0.40
CA LEU A 94 -29.62 -17.05 -0.61
C LEU A 94 -28.14 -16.72 -0.37
N LEU A 95 -27.84 -15.50 0.08
CA LEU A 95 -26.49 -15.09 0.49
C LEU A 95 -25.89 -16.01 1.56
N GLU A 96 -26.67 -16.34 2.59
CA GLU A 96 -26.21 -17.19 3.67
C GLU A 96 -26.01 -18.64 3.20
N GLN A 97 -26.86 -19.14 2.30
CA GLN A 97 -26.68 -20.44 1.67
C GLN A 97 -25.41 -20.50 0.81
N CYS A 98 -25.18 -19.49 -0.03
CA CYS A 98 -23.96 -19.37 -0.84
C CYS A 98 -22.71 -19.32 0.03
N ARG A 99 -22.74 -18.54 1.11
CA ARG A 99 -21.65 -18.45 2.08
C ARG A 99 -21.36 -19.82 2.72
N ARG A 100 -22.39 -20.51 3.19
CA ARG A 100 -22.25 -21.84 3.81
C ARG A 100 -21.65 -22.86 2.86
N LYS A 101 -22.14 -22.90 1.62
CA LYS A 101 -21.60 -23.78 0.57
C LYS A 101 -20.13 -23.47 0.29
N GLY A 102 -19.77 -22.18 0.20
CA GLY A 102 -18.38 -21.76 0.02
C GLY A 102 -17.46 -22.21 1.16
N MET A 103 -17.89 -22.04 2.41
CA MET A 103 -17.11 -22.48 3.58
C MET A 103 -16.87 -23.99 3.57
N GLN A 104 -17.90 -24.78 3.28
CA GLN A 104 -17.79 -26.25 3.21
C GLN A 104 -16.81 -26.69 2.12
N HIS A 105 -16.89 -26.08 0.93
CA HIS A 105 -16.02 -26.41 -0.20
C HIS A 105 -14.55 -26.11 0.09
N LEU A 106 -14.27 -24.92 0.66
CA LEU A 106 -12.91 -24.53 1.00
C LEU A 106 -12.32 -25.42 2.11
N ALA A 107 -13.09 -25.72 3.15
CA ALA A 107 -12.66 -26.61 4.22
C ALA A 107 -12.35 -28.03 3.70
N ALA A 108 -13.18 -28.58 2.81
CA ALA A 108 -12.93 -29.88 2.19
C ALA A 108 -11.64 -29.89 1.36
N ARG A 109 -11.36 -28.81 0.61
CA ARG A 109 -10.15 -28.65 -0.19
C ARG A 109 -8.89 -28.51 0.68
N GLU A 110 -8.97 -27.79 1.79
CA GLU A 110 -7.87 -27.68 2.76
C GLU A 110 -7.56 -29.05 3.38
N ALA A 111 -8.58 -29.79 3.82
CA ALA A 111 -8.40 -31.13 4.36
C ALA A 111 -7.77 -32.10 3.34
N MET A 112 -8.13 -32.01 2.05
CA MET A 112 -7.50 -32.81 0.99
C MET A 112 -6.01 -32.45 0.81
N ARG A 113 -5.67 -31.16 0.86
CA ARG A 113 -4.27 -30.71 0.77
C ARG A 113 -3.44 -31.16 1.97
N GLU A 114 -4.01 -31.11 3.17
CA GLU A 114 -3.33 -31.58 4.39
C GLU A 114 -3.05 -33.08 4.31
N LYS A 115 -4.04 -33.89 3.91
CA LYS A 115 -3.86 -35.34 3.67
C LYS A 115 -2.80 -35.66 2.61
N SER A 116 -2.62 -34.80 1.60
CA SER A 116 -1.58 -35.01 0.57
C SER A 116 -0.17 -34.64 1.04
N ARG A 117 -0.03 -33.97 2.19
CA ARG A 117 1.25 -33.53 2.77
C ARG A 117 1.75 -34.42 3.90
N SER A 118 0.86 -35.18 4.54
CA SER A 118 1.15 -36.21 5.54
C SER A 118 1.47 -37.54 4.88
#